data_AF-A0A7S3J3W6-F1
#
_entry.id   AF-A0A7S3J3W6-F1
#
_cell.length_a   1.000
_cell.length_b   1.000
_cell.length_c   1.000
_cell.angle_alpha   90.00
_cell.angle_beta   90.00
_cell.angle_gamma   90.00
#
_symmetry.space_group_name_H-M   'P 1'
#
loop_
_entity.id
_entity.type
_entity.pdbx_description
1 polymer ?
#
loop_
_entity_poly.entity_id
_entity_poly.type
_entity_poly.pdbx_seq_one_letter_code
_entity_poly.pdbx_strand_id
1 'polypeptide(L)'
;MEKLEEKKWKPIECNPEIFTKFAAKLGFPCVDLAFYDVVSLDPDMWMAMVPSPIAAVVVAFPIKDCHKELRMQEIEEQKIDGSDVIFIKDRIENGCATISLLHAVMNVQEFMINGGFIEGSFLDKFQTSNLGA
;
A
#
# COMPACT_ATOMS: atom_id res chain seq x y z
N MET A 1 -31.38 6.72 -0.66
CA MET A 1 -29.90 6.67 -0.62
C MET A 1 -29.43 6.83 -2.07
N GLU A 2 -28.72 7.91 -2.38
CA GLU A 2 -28.11 8.08 -3.69
C GLU A 2 -27.19 6.89 -3.98
N LYS A 3 -27.39 6.23 -5.12
CA LYS A 3 -26.41 5.27 -5.65
C LYS A 3 -25.15 6.09 -5.93
N LEU A 4 -24.08 5.87 -5.16
CA LEU A 4 -22.75 6.32 -5.60
C LEU A 4 -22.51 5.69 -6.96
N GLU A 5 -22.26 6.51 -7.98
CA GLU A 5 -21.84 6.02 -9.29
C GLU A 5 -20.65 5.06 -9.11
N GLU A 6 -20.68 3.94 -9.81
CA GLU A 6 -19.57 2.99 -9.85
C GLU A 6 -18.34 3.69 -10.48
N LYS A 7 -17.48 4.21 -9.60
CA LYS A 7 -16.19 4.79 -10.02
C LYS A 7 -15.28 3.63 -10.39
N LYS A 8 -14.93 3.56 -11.67
CA LYS A 8 -14.00 2.58 -12.23
C LYS A 8 -12.72 3.26 -12.67
N TRP A 9 -11.60 2.80 -12.13
CA TRP A 9 -10.28 3.26 -12.54
C TRP A 9 -9.64 2.32 -13.55
N LYS A 10 -8.56 2.78 -14.18
CA LYS A 10 -7.70 1.91 -14.97
C LYS A 10 -6.85 1.07 -14.02
N PRO A 11 -6.75 -0.26 -14.23
CA PRO A 11 -5.89 -1.09 -13.41
C PRO A 11 -4.43 -0.66 -13.57
N ILE A 12 -3.68 -0.73 -12.48
CA ILE A 12 -2.24 -0.46 -12.44
C ILE A 12 -1.53 -1.81 -12.37
N GLU A 13 -0.50 -1.97 -13.20
CA GLU A 13 0.35 -3.15 -13.21
C GLU A 13 1.19 -3.22 -11.92
N CYS A 14 1.29 -4.43 -11.33
CA CYS A 14 2.12 -4.69 -10.17
C CYS A 14 3.60 -4.75 -10.57
N ASN A 15 4.17 -3.58 -10.84
CA ASN A 15 5.55 -3.41 -11.32
C ASN A 15 6.28 -2.40 -10.42
N PRO A 16 7.48 -2.72 -9.90
CA PRO A 16 8.20 -1.86 -8.96
C PRO A 16 8.56 -0.50 -9.54
N GLU A 17 8.86 -0.41 -10.84
CA GLU A 17 9.15 0.87 -11.50
C GLU A 17 7.92 1.78 -11.53
N ILE A 18 6.74 1.21 -11.80
CA ILE A 18 5.47 1.93 -11.80
C ILE A 18 5.12 2.39 -10.39
N PHE A 19 5.22 1.50 -9.39
CA PHE A 19 4.94 1.84 -8.00
C PHE A 19 5.88 2.90 -7.46
N THR A 20 7.19 2.79 -7.73
CA THR A 20 8.19 3.78 -7.30
C THR A 20 7.94 5.14 -7.95
N LYS A 21 7.71 5.19 -9.27
CA LYS A 21 7.38 6.44 -9.96
C LYS A 21 6.06 7.05 -9.48
N PHE A 22 5.06 6.22 -9.17
CA PHE A 22 3.77 6.69 -8.68
C PHE A 22 3.91 7.27 -7.26
N ALA A 23 4.57 6.56 -6.36
CA ALA A 23 4.86 7.05 -5.00
C ALA A 23 5.63 8.38 -5.04
N ALA A 24 6.68 8.48 -5.86
CA ALA A 24 7.44 9.71 -6.03
C ALA A 24 6.55 10.90 -6.46
N LYS A 25 5.66 10.69 -7.43
CA LYS A 25 4.70 11.72 -7.89
C LYS A 25 3.74 12.19 -6.80
N LEU A 26 3.43 11.31 -5.84
CA LEU A 26 2.57 11.63 -4.72
C LEU A 26 3.31 12.33 -3.56
N GLY A 27 4.65 12.38 -3.60
CA GLY A 27 5.47 13.02 -2.58
C GLY A 27 6.24 12.08 -1.65
N PHE A 28 6.32 10.80 -2.01
CA PHE A 28 7.13 9.84 -1.25
C PHE A 28 8.63 10.06 -1.53
N PRO A 29 9.48 10.12 -0.49
CA PRO A 29 10.93 10.28 -0.67
C PRO A 29 11.56 8.95 -1.14
N CYS A 30 11.52 8.67 -2.45
CA CYS A 30 12.06 7.42 -3.02
C CYS A 30 13.59 7.24 -2.90
N VAL A 31 14.29 8.24 -2.36
CA VAL A 31 15.70 8.12 -2.00
C VAL A 31 15.90 7.28 -0.73
N ASP A 32 14.89 7.22 0.14
CA ASP A 32 14.93 6.46 1.40
C ASP A 32 14.46 5.01 1.19
N LEU A 33 13.34 4.85 0.48
CA LEU A 33 12.70 3.56 0.22
C LEU A 33 12.21 3.49 -1.23
N ALA A 34 12.30 2.31 -1.84
CA ALA A 34 11.80 2.07 -3.20
C ALA A 34 11.20 0.67 -3.29
N PHE A 35 10.39 0.44 -4.34
CA PHE A 35 9.83 -0.88 -4.60
C PHE A 35 10.82 -1.71 -5.41
N TYR A 36 10.93 -3.00 -5.05
CA TYR A 36 11.77 -3.99 -5.72
C TYR A 36 10.95 -5.25 -6.00
N ASP A 37 11.33 -5.99 -7.04
CA ASP A 37 10.74 -7.30 -7.31
C ASP A 37 11.20 -8.34 -6.28
N VAL A 38 10.25 -9.18 -5.85
CA VAL A 38 10.52 -10.39 -5.07
C VAL A 38 10.33 -11.58 -6.00
N VAL A 39 11.43 -12.12 -6.51
CA VAL A 39 11.41 -13.21 -7.51
C VAL A 39 11.28 -14.61 -6.89
N SER A 40 11.49 -14.72 -5.59
CA SER A 40 11.42 -15.98 -4.85
C SER A 40 10.91 -15.75 -3.43
N LEU A 41 10.17 -16.73 -2.90
CA LEU A 41 9.75 -16.76 -1.49
C LEU A 41 10.74 -17.54 -0.62
N ASP A 42 11.81 -18.08 -1.21
CA ASP A 42 12.92 -18.66 -0.47
C ASP A 42 13.64 -17.56 0.35
N PRO A 43 13.71 -17.68 1.69
CA PRO A 43 14.32 -16.69 2.57
C PRO A 43 15.73 -16.27 2.15
N ASP A 44 16.59 -17.24 1.84
CA ASP A 44 17.99 -16.97 1.53
C ASP A 44 18.10 -16.19 0.22
N MET A 45 17.17 -16.44 -0.72
CA MET A 45 17.15 -15.77 -2.01
C MET A 45 16.59 -14.33 -1.92
N TRP A 46 15.43 -14.11 -1.29
CA TRP A 46 14.88 -12.74 -1.27
C TRP A 46 15.68 -11.80 -0.37
N MET A 47 16.26 -12.30 0.73
CA MET A 47 17.14 -11.50 1.59
C MET A 47 18.41 -11.05 0.86
N ALA A 48 18.91 -11.86 -0.08
CA ALA A 48 20.09 -11.52 -0.87
C ALA A 48 19.78 -10.54 -2.02
N MET A 49 18.54 -10.48 -2.50
CA MET A 49 18.15 -9.71 -3.68
C MET A 49 17.46 -8.39 -3.38
N VAL A 50 16.78 -8.27 -2.24
CA VAL A 50 16.03 -7.08 -1.85
C VAL A 50 16.83 -6.26 -0.82
N PRO A 51 17.10 -4.97 -1.08
CA PRO A 51 17.80 -4.13 -0.12
C PRO A 51 17.08 -4.05 1.22
N SER A 52 17.84 -4.08 2.31
CA SER A 52 17.33 -3.93 3.68
C SER A 52 17.49 -2.48 4.17
N PRO A 53 16.59 -1.98 5.05
CA PRO A 53 15.45 -2.69 5.63
C PRO A 53 14.25 -2.83 4.68
N ILE A 54 13.43 -3.86 4.89
CA ILE A 54 12.16 -4.05 4.18
C ILE A 54 11.02 -3.60 5.09
N ALA A 55 10.26 -2.60 4.66
CA ALA A 55 9.21 -1.99 5.47
C ALA A 55 7.78 -2.44 5.08
N ALA A 56 7.58 -2.88 3.83
CA ALA A 56 6.27 -3.33 3.35
C ALA A 56 6.42 -4.35 2.21
N VAL A 57 5.42 -5.22 2.04
CA VAL A 57 5.31 -6.18 0.93
C VAL A 57 3.95 -6.00 0.26
N VAL A 58 3.95 -5.82 -1.06
CA VAL A 58 2.73 -5.76 -1.87
C VAL A 58 2.61 -7.08 -2.64
N VAL A 59 1.51 -7.79 -2.44
CA VAL A 59 1.25 -9.07 -3.12
C VAL A 59 0.07 -8.92 -4.07
N ALA A 60 0.33 -9.12 -5.37
CA ALA A 60 -0.72 -9.29 -6.37
C ALA A 60 -1.02 -10.78 -6.53
N PHE A 61 -2.28 -11.19 -6.29
CA PHE A 61 -2.69 -12.58 -6.43
C PHE A 61 -4.12 -12.69 -6.99
N PRO A 62 -4.46 -13.77 -7.71
CA PRO A 62 -5.78 -13.97 -8.28
C PRO A 62 -6.82 -14.31 -7.20
N ILE A 63 -7.89 -13.52 -7.12
CA ILE A 63 -8.99 -13.75 -6.18
C ILE A 63 -9.99 -14.76 -6.79
N LYS A 64 -9.89 -16.00 -6.35
CA LYS A 64 -10.93 -17.06 -6.50
C LYS A 64 -12.07 -16.92 -5.49
N ASP A 65 -13.20 -17.56 -5.76
CA ASP A 65 -14.40 -17.51 -4.89
C ASP A 65 -14.15 -18.07 -3.49
N CYS A 66 -13.36 -19.15 -3.35
CA CYS A 66 -12.99 -19.69 -2.05
C CYS A 66 -12.30 -18.67 -1.13
N HIS A 67 -11.57 -17.69 -1.69
CA HIS A 67 -10.95 -16.64 -0.88
C HIS A 67 -11.95 -15.62 -0.34
N LYS A 68 -13.12 -15.48 -0.98
CA LYS A 68 -14.16 -14.54 -0.50
C LYS A 68 -14.78 -15.04 0.79
N GLU A 69 -15.12 -16.34 0.84
CA GLU A 69 -15.67 -16.99 2.03
C GLU A 69 -14.64 -17.00 3.16
N LEU A 70 -13.41 -17.43 2.85
CA LEU A 70 -12.31 -17.46 3.82
C LEU A 70 -12.03 -16.07 4.40
N ARG A 71 -11.98 -15.02 3.57
CA ARG A 71 -11.75 -13.64 4.05
C ARG A 71 -12.83 -13.19 5.04
N MET A 72 -14.10 -13.51 4.78
CA MET A 72 -15.18 -13.11 5.68
C MET A 72 -15.06 -13.80 7.04
N GLN A 73 -14.69 -15.08 7.05
CA GLN A 73 -14.42 -15.83 8.27
C GLN A 73 -13.22 -15.24 9.04
N GLU A 74 -12.10 -14.98 8.35
CA GLU A 74 -10.90 -14.41 8.97
C GLU A 74 -11.15 -13.03 9.59
N ILE A 75 -11.95 -12.18 8.93
CA ILE A 75 -12.31 -10.85 9.46
C ILE A 75 -13.20 -10.97 10.71
N GLU A 76 -14.14 -11.90 10.74
CA GLU A 76 -15.02 -12.11 11.90
C GLU A 76 -14.27 -12.69 13.10
N GLU A 77 -13.26 -13.52 12.85
CA GLU A 77 -12.39 -14.10 13.88
C GLU A 77 -11.29 -13.14 14.36
N GLN A 78 -10.99 -12.09 13.59
CA GLN A 78 -9.94 -11.12 13.94
C GLN A 78 -10.31 -10.28 15.17
N LYS A 79 -9.40 -10.30 16.15
CA LYS A 79 -9.43 -9.45 17.35
C LYS A 79 -8.23 -8.50 17.42
N ILE A 80 -7.77 -8.03 16.26
CA ILE A 80 -6.57 -7.19 16.16
C ILE A 80 -6.97 -5.74 16.46
N ASP A 81 -6.22 -5.09 17.36
CA ASP A 81 -6.25 -3.65 17.52
C ASP A 81 -5.47 -3.01 16.37
N GLY A 82 -6.18 -2.33 15.46
CA GLY A 82 -5.61 -1.64 14.31
C GLY A 82 -5.56 -0.13 14.48
N SER A 83 -5.64 0.39 15.72
CA SER A 83 -5.67 1.83 16.00
C SER A 83 -4.42 2.57 15.52
N ASP A 84 -3.27 1.91 15.52
CA ASP A 84 -1.99 2.47 15.05
C ASP A 84 -1.72 2.24 13.54
N VAL A 85 -2.70 1.67 12.80
CA VAL A 85 -2.54 1.33 11.38
C VAL A 85 -3.42 2.22 10.52
N ILE A 86 -2.84 2.82 9.48
CA ILE A 86 -3.58 3.57 8.48
C ILE A 86 -4.23 2.57 7.51
N PHE A 87 -5.53 2.36 7.69
CA PHE A 87 -6.34 1.48 6.85
C PHE A 87 -7.40 2.24 6.04
N ILE A 88 -7.19 2.30 4.73
CA ILE A 88 -8.13 2.87 3.76
C ILE A 88 -8.99 1.76 3.12
N LYS A 89 -10.33 1.89 3.18
CA LYS A 89 -11.26 0.98 2.51
C LYS A 89 -11.27 1.20 1.00
N ASP A 90 -10.99 0.16 0.23
CA ASP A 90 -11.18 0.19 -1.23
C ASP A 90 -12.68 0.18 -1.57
N ARG A 91 -13.11 1.14 -2.39
CA ARG A 91 -14.50 1.33 -2.84
C ARG A 91 -14.59 1.57 -4.35
N ILE A 92 -13.47 1.47 -5.05
CA ILE A 92 -13.35 1.87 -6.46
C ILE A 92 -12.95 0.64 -7.26
N GLU A 93 -13.69 0.33 -8.32
CA GLU A 93 -13.34 -0.80 -9.17
C GLU A 93 -11.97 -0.56 -9.81
N ASN A 94 -11.07 -1.55 -9.74
CA ASN A 94 -9.65 -1.46 -10.09
C ASN A 94 -8.81 -0.49 -9.24
N GLY A 95 -9.33 -0.04 -8.10
CA GLY A 95 -8.61 0.85 -7.17
C GLY A 95 -7.52 0.17 -6.35
N CYS A 96 -7.55 -1.17 -6.25
CA CYS A 96 -6.74 -1.95 -5.31
C CYS A 96 -5.24 -1.60 -5.34
N ALA A 97 -4.62 -1.47 -6.50
CA ALA A 97 -3.20 -1.15 -6.60
C ALA A 97 -2.85 0.24 -6.02
N THR A 98 -3.74 1.23 -6.19
CA THR A 98 -3.56 2.56 -5.58
C THR A 98 -3.72 2.47 -4.07
N ILE A 99 -4.73 1.74 -3.60
CA ILE A 99 -4.98 1.56 -2.16
C ILE A 99 -3.82 0.81 -1.50
N SER A 100 -3.30 -0.24 -2.12
CA SER A 100 -2.12 -0.97 -1.64
C SER A 100 -0.87 -0.07 -1.60
N LEU A 101 -0.68 0.79 -2.60
CA LEU A 101 0.43 1.75 -2.58
C LEU A 101 0.28 2.74 -1.41
N LEU A 102 -0.91 3.28 -1.18
CA LEU A 102 -1.17 4.17 -0.04
C LEU A 102 -0.94 3.47 1.30
N HIS A 103 -1.44 2.25 1.48
CA HIS A 103 -1.17 1.46 2.69
C HIS A 103 0.33 1.25 2.91
N ALA A 104 1.07 0.89 1.85
CA ALA A 104 2.50 0.65 1.94
C ALA A 104 3.28 1.93 2.31
N VAL A 105 3.00 3.08 1.68
CA VAL A 105 3.80 4.29 1.89
C VAL A 105 3.42 5.07 3.16
N MET A 106 2.17 4.98 3.60
CA MET A 106 1.69 5.74 4.77
C MET A 106 2.04 5.07 6.09
N ASN A 107 2.23 3.75 6.12
CA ASN A 107 2.55 3.01 7.35
C ASN A 107 4.07 2.80 7.58
N VAL A 108 4.95 3.38 6.75
CA VAL A 108 6.40 3.14 6.82
C VAL A 108 7.22 4.41 7.13
N GLN A 109 6.59 5.45 7.66
CA GLN A 109 7.24 6.74 7.93
C GLN A 109 8.39 6.64 8.92
N GLU A 110 8.31 5.72 9.89
CA GLU A 110 9.38 5.45 10.85
C GLU A 110 10.68 4.94 10.20
N PHE A 111 10.61 4.43 8.97
CA PHE A 111 11.77 3.96 8.20
C PHE A 111 12.36 5.03 7.28
N MET A 112 11.73 6.22 7.17
CA MET A 112 12.20 7.33 6.34
C MET A 112 13.20 8.19 7.10
N ILE A 113 14.22 8.71 6.41
CA ILE A 113 15.31 9.49 7.03
C ILE A 113 14.76 10.76 7.70
N ASN A 114 13.81 11.43 7.04
CA ASN A 114 13.19 12.65 7.54
C ASN A 114 11.86 12.41 8.27
N GLY A 115 11.45 11.14 8.44
CA GLY A 115 10.21 10.76 9.11
C GLY A 115 8.92 11.27 8.47
N GLY A 116 8.94 11.69 7.19
CA GLY A 116 7.79 12.32 6.56
C GLY A 116 7.86 12.45 5.04
N PHE A 117 6.74 12.88 4.46
CA PHE A 117 6.60 13.12 3.03
C PHE A 117 7.20 14.47 2.60
N ILE A 118 7.40 14.65 1.29
CA ILE A 118 7.85 15.92 0.73
C ILE A 118 6.82 17.01 1.05
N GLU A 119 7.26 18.12 1.66
CA GLU A 119 6.40 19.23 2.07
C GLU A 119 5.57 19.78 0.90
N GLY A 120 4.28 19.98 1.13
CA GLY A 120 3.34 20.51 0.14
C GLY A 120 2.91 19.50 -0.93
N SER A 121 3.42 18.26 -0.88
CA SER A 121 3.04 17.18 -1.79
C SER A 121 1.60 16.69 -1.54
N PHE A 122 1.14 15.75 -2.38
CA PHE A 122 -0.17 15.16 -2.19
C PHE A 122 -0.25 14.37 -0.89
N LEU A 123 0.73 13.50 -0.61
CA LEU A 123 0.72 12.65 0.60
C LEU A 123 0.81 13.47 1.88
N ASP A 124 1.63 14.52 1.88
CA ASP A 124 1.73 15.47 2.99
C ASP A 124 0.38 16.14 3.31
N LYS A 125 -0.29 16.68 2.28
CA LYS A 125 -1.62 17.28 2.42
C LYS A 125 -2.69 16.25 2.78
N PHE A 126 -2.58 15.05 2.23
CA PHE A 126 -3.55 13.98 2.46
C PHE A 126 -3.50 13.49 3.90
N GLN A 127 -2.31 13.29 4.46
CA GLN A 127 -2.13 12.91 5.86
C GLN A 127 -2.63 14.00 6.80
N THR A 128 -2.16 15.25 6.62
CA THR A 128 -2.56 16.38 7.49
C THR A 128 -4.06 16.63 7.48
N SER A 129 -4.74 16.46 6.33
CA SER A 129 -6.17 16.72 6.20
C SER A 129 -7.08 15.60 6.72
N ASN A 130 -6.59 14.35 6.80
CA ASN A 130 -7.45 13.19 7.08
C ASN A 130 -7.07 12.41 8.34
N LEU A 131 -5.82 12.50 8.79
CA LEU A 131 -5.30 11.68 9.90
C LEU A 131 -4.93 12.51 11.14
N GLY A 132 -4.86 13.83 11.00
CA GLY A 132 -4.27 14.70 12.03
C GLY A 132 -2.75 14.56 12.02
N ALA A 133 -2.04 15.68 12.16
CA ALA A 133 -0.60 15.67 12.40
C ALA A 133 -0.30 15.29 13.85
#